data_AF-A0A931VM71-F1
#
_entry.id   AF-A0A931VM71-F1
#
_cell.length_a   1.000
_cell.length_b   1.000
_cell.length_c   1.000
_cell.angle_alpha   90.00
_cell.angle_beta   90.00
_cell.angle_gamma   90.00
#
_symmetry.space_group_name_H-M   'P 1'
#
loop_
_entity.id
_entity.type
_entity.pdbx_description
1 polymer ?
#
loop_
_entity_poly.entity_id
_entity_poly.type
_entity_poly.pdbx_seq_one_letter_code
_entity_poly.pdbx_strand_id
1 'polypeptide(L)' 'LYLWFPAPDGDAWAFTERLAVEGGCLVTPGEFFGPSGAGHVRLAVVAPDTRLDLVAHRLGVV' A
#
# COMPACT_ATOMS: atom_id res chain seq x y z
N LEU A 1 9.97 -2.20 -10.19
CA LEU A 1 9.04 -1.09 -10.49
C LEU A 1 8.20 -0.84 -9.24
N TYR A 2 7.95 0.43 -8.86
CA TYR A 2 7.15 0.76 -7.68
C TYR A 2 6.26 1.97 -7.95
N LEU A 3 5.19 2.07 -7.18
CA LEU A 3 4.39 3.28 -7.04
C LEU A 3 4.74 3.96 -5.70
N TRP A 4 4.70 5.28 -5.71
CA TRP A 4 4.82 6.13 -4.53
C TRP A 4 3.64 7.09 -4.52
N PHE A 5 2.80 7.01 -3.51
CA PHE A 5 1.53 7.73 -3.50
C PHE A 5 1.13 8.11 -2.06
N PRO A 6 0.36 9.19 -1.88
CA PRO A 6 -0.10 9.61 -0.56
C PRO A 6 -1.06 8.57 0.02
N ALA A 7 -0.93 8.30 1.30
CA ALA A 7 -1.89 7.50 2.03
C ALA A 7 -3.19 8.30 2.26
N PRO A 8 -4.36 7.64 2.32
CA PRO A 8 -5.59 8.27 2.78
C PRO A 8 -5.38 8.98 4.11
N ASP A 9 -5.90 10.21 4.22
CA ASP A 9 -5.78 11.08 5.40
C ASP A 9 -4.33 11.37 5.85
N GLY A 10 -3.33 11.04 5.03
CA GLY A 10 -1.92 11.16 5.35
C GLY A 10 -1.40 10.11 6.34
N ASP A 11 -2.18 9.08 6.68
CA ASP A 11 -1.77 8.04 7.62
C ASP A 11 -1.22 6.80 6.90
N ALA A 12 0.08 6.83 6.61
CA ALA A 12 0.75 5.74 5.91
C ALA A 12 0.78 4.42 6.71
N TRP A 13 0.78 4.50 8.04
CA TRP A 13 0.82 3.33 8.90
C TRP A 13 -0.54 2.65 8.95
N ALA A 14 -1.61 3.39 9.20
CA ALA A 14 -2.97 2.84 9.18
C ALA A 14 -3.32 2.26 7.80
N PHE A 15 -2.93 2.93 6.71
CA PHE A 15 -3.15 2.39 5.37
C PHE A 15 -2.35 1.11 5.10
N THR A 16 -1.09 1.05 5.57
CA THR A 16 -0.26 -0.17 5.47
C THR A 16 -0.87 -1.33 6.24
N GLU A 17 -1.34 -1.09 7.47
CA GLU A 17 -2.00 -2.11 8.30
C GLU A 17 -3.26 -2.64 7.63
N ARG A 18 -4.11 -1.74 7.11
CA ARG A 18 -5.32 -2.12 6.38
C ARG A 18 -5.00 -3.03 5.19
N LEU A 19 -4.02 -2.65 4.36
CA LEU A 19 -3.62 -3.48 3.21
C LEU A 19 -3.09 -4.85 3.65
N ALA A 20 -2.37 -4.93 4.77
CA ALA A 20 -1.86 -6.19 5.29
C ALA A 20 -2.98 -7.08 5.85
N VAL A 21 -3.88 -6.52 6.66
CA VAL A 21 -4.94 -7.26 7.38
C VAL A 21 -6.11 -7.63 6.46
N GLU A 22 -6.63 -6.66 5.69
CA GLU A 22 -7.79 -6.86 4.84
C GLU A 22 -7.39 -7.36 3.45
N GLY A 23 -6.36 -6.75 2.85
CA GLY A 23 -5.91 -7.08 1.49
C GLY A 23 -4.98 -8.29 1.41
N GLY A 24 -4.31 -8.64 2.51
CA GLY A 24 -3.21 -9.61 2.50
C GLY A 24 -2.01 -9.15 1.66
N CYS A 25 -1.78 -7.83 1.59
CA CYS A 25 -0.72 -7.20 0.81
C CYS A 25 0.22 -6.40 1.73
N LEU A 26 1.50 -6.77 1.75
CA LEU A 26 2.51 -6.00 2.46
C LEU A 26 3.01 -4.86 1.58
N VAL A 27 3.03 -3.66 2.17
CA VAL A 27 3.58 -2.44 1.57
C VAL A 27 4.54 -1.78 2.57
N THR A 28 5.18 -0.68 2.16
CA THR A 28 6.14 0.03 3.02
C THR A 28 5.63 1.44 3.33
N PRO A 29 5.42 1.80 4.61
CA PRO A 29 5.20 3.17 5.02
C PRO A 29 6.37 4.06 4.58
N GLY A 30 6.07 5.26 4.11
CA GLY A 30 7.05 6.13 3.51
C GLY A 30 8.05 6.74 4.49
N GLU A 31 7.72 6.75 5.79
CA GLU A 31 8.60 7.21 6.87
C GLU A 31 9.94 6.45 6.90
N PHE A 32 9.96 5.17 6.48
CA PHE A 32 11.20 4.40 6.35
C PHE A 32 12.21 5.01 5.35
N PHE A 33 11.76 5.94 4.50
CA PHE A 33 12.59 6.68 3.54
C PHE A 33 12.87 8.13 4.00
N GLY A 34 12.47 8.49 5.22
CA GLY A 34 12.71 9.79 5.84
C GLY A 34 11.43 10.58 6.15
N PRO A 35 11.52 11.65 6.95
CA PRO A 35 10.37 12.40 7.45
C PRO A 35 9.45 12.95 6.35
N SER A 36 10.02 13.36 5.22
CA SER A 36 9.27 13.85 4.06
C SER A 36 8.35 12.79 3.44
N GLY A 37 8.53 11.51 3.77
CA GLY A 37 7.72 10.40 3.29
C GLY A 37 6.63 9.93 4.25
N ALA A 38 6.51 10.49 5.46
CA ALA A 38 5.64 9.96 6.51
C ALA A 38 4.15 9.80 6.11
N GLY A 39 3.66 10.61 5.16
CA GLY A 39 2.28 10.52 4.63
C GLY A 39 2.12 9.71 3.33
N HIS A 40 3.15 8.98 2.90
CA HIS A 40 3.14 8.23 1.65
C HIS A 40 3.34 6.73 1.87
N VAL A 41 2.98 5.93 0.88
CA VAL A 41 3.25 4.49 0.86
C VAL A 41 3.99 4.12 -0.43
N ARG A 42 4.93 3.19 -0.29
CA ARG A 42 5.60 2.54 -1.43
C ARG A 42 5.00 1.17 -1.68
N LEU A 43 4.44 0.98 -2.87
CA LEU A 43 3.93 -0.33 -3.34
C LEU A 43 4.84 -0.87 -4.43
N ALA A 44 5.36 -2.09 -4.25
CA ALA A 44 6.05 -2.80 -5.32
C ALA A 44 5.03 -3.31 -6.34
N VAL A 45 5.16 -2.90 -7.61
CA VAL A 45 4.32 -3.36 -8.73
C VAL A 45 5.15 -4.28 -9.61
N VAL A 46 5.44 -5.46 -9.06
CA VAL A 46 6.25 -6.51 -9.72
C VAL A 46 5.59 -7.88 -9.67
N ALA A 47 4.47 -8.00 -8.94
CA ALA A 47 3.65 -9.20 -8.95
C ALA A 47 2.80 -9.24 -10.23
N PRO A 48 2.39 -10.42 -10.72
CA PRO A 48 1.43 -10.54 -11.81
C PRO A 48 0.10 -9.84 -11.49
N ASP A 49 -0.59 -9.36 -12.52
CA ASP A 49 -1.88 -8.65 -12.40
C ASP A 49 -2.90 -9.45 -11.58
N THR A 50 -2.96 -10.76 -11.75
CA THR A 50 -3.86 -11.64 -10.98
C THR A 50 -3.66 -11.58 -9.47
N ARG A 51 -2.46 -11.23 -8.98
CA ARG A 51 -2.20 -11.00 -7.56
C ARG A 51 -2.70 -9.63 -7.11
N LEU A 52 -2.61 -8.62 -7.97
CA LEU A 52 -3.13 -7.28 -7.68
C LEU A 52 -4.66 -7.30 -7.68
N ASP A 53 -5.28 -7.99 -8.65
CA ASP A 53 -6.73 -8.19 -8.72
C ASP A 53 -7.27 -8.87 -7.46
N LEU A 54 -6.57 -9.89 -6.95
CA LEU A 54 -6.96 -10.57 -5.70
C LEU A 54 -6.97 -9.61 -4.50
N VAL A 55 -5.98 -8.72 -4.40
CA VAL A 55 -5.93 -7.71 -3.34
C VAL A 55 -7.09 -6.74 -3.47
N ALA A 56 -7.38 -6.27 -4.70
CA ALA A 56 -8.48 -5.35 -4.95
C ALA A 56 -9.85 -5.98 -4.63
N HIS A 57 -10.05 -7.26 -4.97
CA HIS A 57 -11.26 -8.00 -4.62
C HIS A 57 -11.44 -8.16 -3.10
N ARG A 58 -10.36 -8.51 -2.37
CA ARG A 58 -10.40 -8.62 -0.90
C ARG A 58 -10.76 -7.29 -0.22
N LEU A 59 -10.32 -6.17 -0.80
CA LEU A 59 -10.62 -4.83 -0.32
C LEU A 59 -11.98 -4.29 -0.78
N GLY A 60 -12.74 -5.05 -1.58
CA GLY A 60 -14.07 -4.67 -2.07
C GLY A 60 -14.06 -3.52 -3.07
N VAL A 61 -12.96 -3.34 -3.81
CA VAL A 61 -12.81 -2.24 -4.79
C VAL A 61 -13.21 -2.65 -6.21
N VAL A 62 -13.45 -3.96 -6.43
CA VAL A 62 -13.86 -4.57 -7.71
C VAL A 62 -14.86 -5.69 -7.45
#